data_AF-A0A6N7YRG7-F1
#
_entry.id   AF-A0A6N7YRG7-F1
#
_cell.length_a   1.000
_cell.length_b   1.000
_cell.length_c   1.000
_cell.angle_alpha   90.00
_cell.angle_beta   90.00
_cell.angle_gamma   90.00
#
_symmetry.space_group_name_H-M   'P 1'
#
loop_
_entity.id
_entity.type
_entity.pdbx_description
1 polymer ?
#
loop_
_entity_poly.entity_id
_entity_poly.type
_entity_poly.pdbx_seq_one_letter_code
_entity_poly.pdbx_strand_id
1 'polypeptide(L)'
;MVWEVLLHPATVVFETVAQGTLQLHAPLWFGDTPTATRMAGHLRNIHRRVKGDVIDVGMPELGGYAATEPRDAMWAALTELHPVLWMYESFAYHGDGGPRQLTEEQRDQYVRELGVYLRLTGASAEDIPGSMAELDALYDKYWDFFGHSDTMNIVPETGEDNQELMVKAMQRNWHPSQQLAADMLHEVYEQFRTPILASFPERIQIKAGLSQVQRTEAVKALDDAQPLIRELQQPESERRIMRMMWGPDAIMLIESARELHRRALPWLPTS
;
A
#
# COMPACT_ATOMS: atom_id res chain seq x y z
N MET A 1 17.72 -3.52 -0.15
CA MET A 1 16.95 -2.31 -0.49
C MET A 1 15.56 -2.27 0.16
N VAL A 2 14.76 -3.34 0.06
CA VAL A 2 13.38 -3.43 0.58
C VAL A 2 13.27 -3.03 2.04
N TRP A 3 14.24 -3.41 2.88
CA TRP A 3 14.26 -3.04 4.30
C TRP A 3 14.45 -1.55 4.53
N GLU A 4 15.25 -0.89 3.70
CA GLU A 4 15.49 0.56 3.81
C GLU A 4 14.24 1.35 3.41
N VAL A 5 13.45 0.81 2.46
CA VAL A 5 12.14 1.36 2.08
C VAL A 5 11.10 1.08 3.17
N LEU A 6 10.84 -0.19 3.49
CA LEU A 6 9.76 -0.58 4.42
C LEU A 6 9.94 -0.05 5.84
N LEU A 7 11.19 0.08 6.31
CA LEU A 7 11.48 0.59 7.65
C LEU A 7 11.62 2.12 7.68
N HIS A 8 11.52 2.83 6.56
CA HIS A 8 11.61 4.28 6.55
C HIS A 8 10.39 4.91 7.24
N PRO A 9 10.55 5.99 8.03
CA PRO A 9 9.44 6.70 8.63
C PRO A 9 8.37 7.14 7.61
N ALA A 10 8.77 7.54 6.40
CA ALA A 10 7.83 7.87 5.32
C ALA A 10 6.91 6.68 4.99
N THR A 11 7.46 5.48 4.83
CA THR A 11 6.64 4.29 4.57
C THR A 11 5.77 3.96 5.78
N VAL A 12 6.34 3.90 6.99
CA VAL A 12 5.60 3.56 8.21
C VAL A 12 4.43 4.52 8.50
N VAL A 13 4.60 5.82 8.20
CA VAL A 13 3.54 6.82 8.39
C VAL A 13 2.51 6.78 7.27
N PHE A 14 2.95 6.78 6.01
CA PHE A 14 2.07 7.03 4.89
C PHE A 14 1.49 5.75 4.25
N GLU A 15 2.15 4.59 4.35
CA GLU A 15 1.57 3.32 3.87
C GLU A 15 0.28 3.00 4.61
N THR A 16 0.24 3.27 5.91
CA THR A 16 -0.96 3.14 6.73
C THR A 16 -2.12 3.99 6.20
N VAL A 17 -1.79 5.12 5.56
CA VAL A 17 -2.76 6.00 4.91
C VAL A 17 -3.15 5.50 3.54
N ALA A 18 -2.23 4.93 2.77
CA ALA A 18 -2.55 4.36 1.46
C ALA A 18 -3.37 3.06 1.57
N GLN A 19 -3.21 2.31 2.66
CA GLN A 19 -3.77 0.96 2.86
C GLN A 19 -4.55 0.86 4.18
N GLY A 20 -5.37 1.88 4.47
CA GLY A 20 -6.13 2.03 5.72
C GLY A 20 -6.99 0.82 6.07
N THR A 21 -6.39 -0.18 6.75
CA THR A 21 -6.94 -1.29 7.55
C THR A 21 -5.93 -2.44 7.75
N LEU A 22 -4.73 -2.37 7.20
CA LEU A 22 -3.88 -3.54 6.96
C LEU A 22 -2.81 -3.83 8.04
N GLN A 23 -3.16 -3.76 9.33
CA GLN A 23 -2.30 -4.18 10.47
C GLN A 23 -1.72 -5.61 10.33
N LEU A 24 -2.31 -6.44 9.46
CA LEU A 24 -1.84 -7.78 9.14
C LEU A 24 -0.46 -7.80 8.44
N HIS A 25 0.00 -6.68 7.88
CA HIS A 25 1.28 -6.61 7.16
C HIS A 25 2.48 -6.56 8.10
N ALA A 26 2.38 -5.95 9.28
CA ALA A 26 3.50 -5.89 10.22
C ALA A 26 4.11 -7.28 10.52
N PRO A 27 3.34 -8.29 10.96
CA PRO A 27 3.88 -9.64 11.19
C PRO A 27 4.30 -10.35 9.90
N LEU A 28 3.80 -9.93 8.74
CA LEU A 28 4.15 -10.50 7.44
C LEU A 28 5.49 -9.94 6.91
N TRP A 29 5.75 -8.65 7.09
CA TRP A 29 6.96 -7.95 6.64
C TRP A 29 8.10 -8.01 7.65
N PHE A 30 7.79 -7.81 8.94
CA PHE A 30 8.79 -7.59 9.99
C PHE A 30 8.93 -8.78 10.95
N GLY A 31 8.05 -9.78 10.83
CA GLY A 31 8.16 -11.03 11.58
C GLY A 31 9.30 -11.93 11.12
N ASP A 32 9.72 -12.85 11.98
CA ASP A 32 10.61 -13.93 11.57
C ASP A 32 9.91 -14.90 10.59
N THR A 33 10.68 -15.76 9.91
CA THR A 33 10.11 -16.69 8.90
C THR A 33 8.95 -17.52 9.45
N PRO A 34 9.02 -18.12 10.66
CA PRO A 34 7.88 -18.82 11.24
C PRO A 34 6.64 -17.92 11.45
N THR A 35 6.81 -16.69 11.93
CA THR A 35 5.72 -15.74 12.15
C THR A 35 5.09 -15.30 10.85
N ALA A 36 5.88 -14.90 9.86
CA ALA A 36 5.39 -14.53 8.54
C ALA A 36 4.65 -15.70 7.86
N THR A 37 5.17 -16.93 7.99
CA THR A 37 4.51 -18.14 7.44
C THR A 37 3.15 -18.40 8.10
N ARG A 38 3.06 -18.27 9.43
CA ARG A 38 1.78 -18.43 10.15
C ARG A 38 0.79 -17.33 9.75
N MET A 39 1.26 -16.09 9.63
CA MET A 39 0.43 -14.96 9.21
C MET A 39 -0.10 -15.17 7.79
N ALA A 40 0.75 -15.56 6.84
CA ALA A 40 0.34 -15.87 5.49
C ALA A 40 -0.71 -17.00 5.44
N GLY A 41 -0.55 -18.04 6.28
CA GLY A 41 -1.54 -19.10 6.44
C GLY A 41 -2.88 -18.59 6.98
N HIS A 42 -2.86 -17.67 7.95
CA HIS A 42 -4.06 -17.05 8.49
C HIS A 42 -4.75 -16.15 7.45
N LEU A 43 -3.98 -15.30 6.74
CA LEU A 43 -4.48 -14.46 5.65
C LEU A 43 -5.14 -15.30 4.56
N ARG A 44 -4.50 -16.40 4.14
CA ARG A 44 -5.08 -17.34 3.16
C ARG A 44 -6.41 -17.94 3.63
N ASN A 45 -6.57 -18.20 4.92
CA ASN A 45 -7.84 -18.70 5.47
C ASN A 45 -8.96 -17.67 5.40
N ILE A 46 -8.64 -16.38 5.62
CA ILE A 46 -9.59 -15.28 5.43
C ILE A 46 -9.91 -15.16 3.93
N HIS A 47 -8.89 -15.07 3.09
CA HIS A 47 -9.01 -14.89 1.63
C HIS A 47 -9.76 -16.01 0.94
N ARG A 48 -9.78 -17.25 1.48
CA ARG A 48 -10.58 -18.37 0.92
C ARG A 48 -12.07 -18.02 0.78
N ARG A 49 -12.56 -17.06 1.58
CA ARG A 49 -13.96 -16.60 1.55
C ARG A 49 -14.16 -15.36 0.69
N VAL A 50 -13.08 -14.68 0.31
CA VAL A 50 -13.12 -13.44 -0.48
C VAL A 50 -13.05 -13.82 -1.95
N LYS A 51 -14.23 -14.13 -2.50
CA LYS A 51 -14.41 -14.51 -3.90
C LYS A 51 -15.78 -14.08 -4.41
N GLY A 52 -15.88 -13.84 -5.71
CA GLY A 52 -17.12 -13.49 -6.40
C GLY A 52 -17.03 -13.85 -7.88
N ASP A 53 -18.16 -14.05 -8.53
CA ASP A 53 -18.20 -14.50 -9.93
C ASP A 53 -18.02 -13.36 -10.94
N VAL A 54 -18.17 -12.12 -10.49
CA VAL A 54 -18.06 -10.90 -11.30
C VAL A 54 -17.29 -9.85 -10.49
N ILE A 55 -16.24 -9.28 -11.10
CA ILE A 55 -15.53 -8.11 -10.57
C ILE A 55 -16.31 -6.83 -10.85
N ASP A 56 -16.77 -6.68 -12.09
CA ASP A 56 -17.48 -5.49 -12.56
C ASP A 56 -18.63 -5.89 -13.48
N VAL A 57 -19.84 -5.46 -13.13
CA VAL A 57 -21.06 -5.76 -13.90
C VAL A 57 -21.05 -5.13 -15.30
N GLY A 58 -20.29 -4.06 -15.51
CA GLY A 58 -20.10 -3.40 -16.80
C GLY A 58 -18.98 -3.99 -17.66
N MET A 59 -18.12 -4.84 -17.08
CA MET A 59 -16.96 -5.47 -17.75
C MET A 59 -16.89 -6.97 -17.41
N PRO A 60 -17.88 -7.78 -17.82
CA PRO A 60 -17.94 -9.20 -17.47
C PRO A 60 -16.74 -10.02 -17.97
N GLU A 61 -16.01 -9.53 -18.98
CA GLU A 61 -14.79 -10.14 -19.51
C GLU A 61 -13.61 -10.17 -18.52
N LEU A 62 -13.63 -9.33 -17.47
CA LEU A 62 -12.67 -9.42 -16.37
C LEU A 62 -12.83 -10.72 -15.56
N GLY A 63 -14.02 -11.33 -15.64
CA GLY A 63 -14.40 -12.53 -14.90
C GLY A 63 -14.64 -12.28 -13.42
N GLY A 64 -14.57 -13.35 -12.64
CA GLY A 64 -14.71 -13.31 -11.18
C GLY A 64 -13.41 -12.95 -10.47
N TYR A 65 -13.46 -12.84 -9.15
CA TYR A 65 -12.34 -12.60 -8.25
C TYR A 65 -12.23 -13.75 -7.23
N ALA A 66 -11.01 -14.15 -6.89
CA ALA A 66 -10.72 -15.09 -5.82
C ALA A 66 -9.35 -14.77 -5.19
N ALA A 67 -9.37 -14.18 -4.00
CA ALA A 67 -8.17 -13.65 -3.32
C ALA A 67 -7.06 -14.68 -2.99
N THR A 68 -7.33 -15.98 -3.17
CA THR A 68 -6.32 -17.06 -3.01
C THR A 68 -5.71 -17.53 -4.32
N GLU A 69 -6.24 -17.10 -5.46
CA GLU A 69 -5.76 -17.52 -6.77
C GLU A 69 -4.55 -16.66 -7.21
N PRO A 70 -3.58 -17.23 -7.94
CA PRO A 70 -2.34 -16.53 -8.27
C PRO A 70 -2.51 -15.20 -8.99
N ARG A 71 -3.52 -15.08 -9.87
CA ARG A 71 -3.84 -13.85 -10.62
C ARG A 71 -4.16 -12.70 -9.67
N ASP A 72 -5.07 -12.95 -8.74
CA ASP A 72 -5.62 -11.93 -7.84
C ASP A 72 -4.66 -11.63 -6.68
N ALA A 73 -3.90 -12.63 -6.23
CA ALA A 73 -2.80 -12.43 -5.29
C ALA A 73 -1.68 -11.55 -5.89
N MET A 74 -1.34 -11.74 -7.17
CA MET A 74 -0.37 -10.89 -7.87
C MET A 74 -0.91 -9.47 -8.05
N TRP A 75 -2.15 -9.30 -8.53
CA TRP A 75 -2.77 -7.98 -8.65
C TRP A 75 -2.77 -7.23 -7.30
N ALA A 76 -3.21 -7.88 -6.22
CA ALA A 76 -3.20 -7.30 -4.89
C ALA A 76 -1.79 -6.84 -4.49
N ALA A 77 -0.78 -7.69 -4.71
CA ALA A 77 0.60 -7.34 -4.39
C ALA A 77 1.16 -6.19 -5.26
N LEU A 78 0.74 -6.06 -6.53
CA LEU A 78 1.10 -4.92 -7.39
C LEU A 78 0.47 -3.62 -6.88
N THR A 79 -0.76 -3.67 -6.37
CA THR A 79 -1.45 -2.52 -5.77
C THR A 79 -1.00 -2.22 -4.34
N GLU A 80 -0.34 -3.16 -3.67
CA GLU A 80 0.13 -2.98 -2.30
C GLU A 80 1.60 -2.56 -2.25
N LEU A 81 2.50 -3.29 -2.92
CA LEU A 81 3.93 -3.17 -2.67
C LEU A 81 4.63 -2.13 -3.54
N HIS A 82 4.33 -2.08 -4.84
CA HIS A 82 5.00 -1.12 -5.70
C HIS A 82 4.61 0.34 -5.37
N PRO A 83 3.36 0.66 -5.00
CA PRO A 83 2.99 1.95 -4.44
C PRO A 83 3.83 2.39 -3.24
N VAL A 84 4.29 1.46 -2.41
CA VAL A 84 5.17 1.79 -1.28
C VAL A 84 6.51 2.39 -1.76
N LEU A 85 7.06 1.88 -2.88
CA LEU A 85 8.26 2.47 -3.48
C LEU A 85 7.98 3.89 -4.01
N TRP A 86 6.87 4.09 -4.72
CA TRP A 86 6.49 5.41 -5.24
C TRP A 86 6.33 6.44 -4.13
N MET A 87 5.70 6.04 -3.03
CA MET A 87 5.54 6.88 -1.84
C MET A 87 6.87 7.15 -1.15
N TYR A 88 7.73 6.14 -1.00
CA TYR A 88 9.06 6.34 -0.45
C TYR A 88 9.84 7.38 -1.25
N GLU A 89 9.90 7.25 -2.58
CA GLU A 89 10.64 8.19 -3.43
C GLU A 89 10.04 9.60 -3.45
N SER A 90 8.73 9.71 -3.22
CA SER A 90 8.03 10.99 -3.19
C SER A 90 8.09 11.68 -1.83
N PHE A 91 8.18 10.93 -0.73
CA PHE A 91 7.99 11.45 0.63
C PHE A 91 9.21 11.28 1.55
N ALA A 92 10.15 10.38 1.27
CA ALA A 92 11.26 10.06 2.19
C ALA A 92 12.27 11.20 2.30
N TYR A 93 12.33 11.83 3.48
CA TYR A 93 13.41 12.75 3.81
C TYR A 93 14.61 12.01 4.40
N HIS A 94 15.80 12.34 3.92
CA HIS A 94 17.07 11.79 4.38
C HIS A 94 17.88 12.86 5.12
N GLY A 95 17.50 13.10 6.38
CA GLY A 95 18.04 14.21 7.17
C GLY A 95 17.61 15.56 6.60
N ASP A 96 18.57 16.30 6.04
CA ASP A 96 18.31 17.55 5.32
C ASP A 96 18.04 17.36 3.83
N GLY A 97 18.31 16.17 3.28
CA GLY A 97 17.96 15.82 1.91
C GLY A 97 16.46 15.57 1.77
N GLY A 98 15.84 16.20 0.76
CA GLY A 98 14.45 15.95 0.41
C GLY A 98 14.23 14.60 -0.30
N PRO A 99 12.97 14.28 -0.63
CA PRO A 99 12.61 13.09 -1.39
C PRO A 99 13.32 13.02 -2.73
N ARG A 100 13.69 11.80 -3.12
CA ARG A 100 14.42 11.52 -4.37
C ARG A 100 14.13 10.12 -4.86
N GLN A 101 14.24 9.94 -6.17
CA GLN A 101 14.19 8.63 -6.78
C GLN A 101 15.44 7.81 -6.42
N LEU A 102 15.25 6.51 -6.26
CA LEU A 102 16.33 5.54 -6.17
C LEU A 102 17.01 5.36 -7.53
N THR A 103 18.25 4.91 -7.52
CA THR A 103 18.95 4.49 -8.75
C THR A 103 18.26 3.28 -9.38
N GLU A 104 18.49 3.05 -10.68
CA GLU A 104 17.91 1.90 -11.39
C GLU A 104 18.30 0.58 -10.71
N GLU A 105 19.56 0.44 -10.30
CA GLU A 105 20.08 -0.75 -9.61
C GLU A 105 19.40 -0.98 -8.26
N GLN A 106 19.13 0.10 -7.52
CA GLN A 106 18.42 0.04 -6.24
C GLN A 106 16.96 -0.38 -6.44
N ARG A 107 16.26 0.20 -7.43
CA ARG A 107 14.89 -0.20 -7.75
C ARG A 107 14.81 -1.67 -8.17
N ASP A 108 15.73 -2.12 -8.99
CA ASP A 108 15.87 -3.52 -9.38
C ASP A 108 16.13 -4.43 -8.17
N GLN A 109 17.00 -4.01 -7.24
CA GLN A 109 17.23 -4.73 -6.00
C GLN A 109 15.97 -4.80 -5.14
N TYR A 110 15.22 -3.70 -5.04
CA TYR A 110 13.94 -3.66 -4.33
C TYR A 110 12.96 -4.70 -4.90
N VAL A 111 12.81 -4.75 -6.22
CA VAL A 111 11.92 -5.73 -6.90
C VAL A 111 12.34 -7.17 -6.63
N ARG A 112 13.65 -7.50 -6.74
CA ARG A 112 14.14 -8.86 -6.42
C ARG A 112 13.83 -9.28 -4.99
N GLU A 113 14.00 -8.36 -4.05
CA GLU A 113 13.75 -8.62 -2.63
C GLU A 113 12.26 -8.77 -2.32
N LEU A 114 11.38 -8.01 -3.00
CA LEU A 114 9.92 -8.19 -2.93
C LEU A 114 9.45 -9.59 -3.36
N GLY A 115 10.21 -10.27 -4.23
CA GLY A 115 9.87 -11.62 -4.67
C GLY A 115 9.67 -12.63 -3.52
N VAL A 116 10.28 -12.40 -2.36
CA VAL A 116 10.03 -13.23 -1.15
C VAL A 116 8.59 -13.09 -0.66
N TYR A 117 8.08 -11.85 -0.60
CA TYR A 117 6.70 -11.57 -0.20
C TYR A 117 5.72 -12.17 -1.21
N LEU A 118 5.98 -11.97 -2.51
CA LEU A 118 5.11 -12.48 -3.58
C LEU A 118 4.93 -14.00 -3.51
N ARG A 119 6.01 -14.76 -3.26
CA ARG A 119 5.92 -16.21 -3.03
C ARG A 119 5.06 -16.54 -1.82
N LEU A 120 5.19 -15.75 -0.76
CA LEU A 120 4.51 -16.00 0.50
C LEU A 120 2.99 -15.77 0.38
N THR A 121 2.58 -14.73 -0.36
CA THR A 121 1.17 -14.37 -0.57
C THR A 121 0.47 -15.17 -1.66
N GLY A 122 1.22 -15.93 -2.47
CA GLY A 122 0.66 -16.91 -3.40
C GLY A 122 0.71 -16.50 -4.87
N ALA A 123 1.56 -15.53 -5.22
CA ALA A 123 1.86 -15.24 -6.62
C ALA A 123 2.42 -16.48 -7.35
N SER A 124 2.12 -16.58 -8.65
CA SER A 124 2.73 -17.61 -9.51
C SER A 124 4.23 -17.38 -9.60
N ALA A 125 5.02 -18.47 -9.58
CA ALA A 125 6.48 -18.38 -9.71
C ALA A 125 6.93 -17.72 -11.02
N GLU A 126 6.13 -17.89 -12.08
CA GLU A 126 6.38 -17.31 -13.41
C GLU A 126 6.14 -15.80 -13.46
N ASP A 127 5.32 -15.27 -12.53
CA ASP A 127 4.94 -13.86 -12.46
C ASP A 127 5.74 -13.09 -11.40
N ILE A 128 6.77 -13.69 -10.79
CA ILE A 128 7.61 -12.98 -9.82
C ILE A 128 8.70 -12.21 -10.57
N PRO A 129 8.68 -10.87 -10.55
CA PRO A 129 9.66 -10.07 -11.27
C PRO A 129 11.01 -10.05 -10.53
N GLY A 130 12.09 -10.07 -11.30
CA GLY A 130 13.47 -9.89 -10.86
C GLY A 130 14.07 -8.52 -11.24
N SER A 131 13.31 -7.67 -11.91
CA SER A 131 13.71 -6.31 -12.30
C SER A 131 12.50 -5.38 -12.48
N MET A 132 12.74 -4.08 -12.54
CA MET A 132 11.72 -3.08 -12.86
C MET A 132 11.11 -3.29 -14.26
N ALA A 133 11.90 -3.76 -15.23
CA ALA A 133 11.40 -4.06 -16.58
C ALA A 133 10.42 -5.24 -16.58
N GLU A 134 10.71 -6.29 -15.82
CA GLU A 134 9.79 -7.42 -15.65
C GLU A 134 8.54 -7.01 -14.86
N LEU A 135 8.69 -6.14 -13.85
CA LEU A 135 7.56 -5.55 -13.13
C LEU A 135 6.66 -4.71 -14.06
N ASP A 136 7.25 -3.93 -14.97
CA ASP A 136 6.52 -3.16 -15.97
C ASP A 136 5.67 -4.06 -16.89
N ALA A 137 6.25 -5.17 -17.34
CA ALA A 137 5.53 -6.17 -18.14
C ALA A 137 4.33 -6.79 -17.39
N LEU A 138 4.39 -6.88 -16.05
CA LEU A 138 3.24 -7.29 -15.25
C LEU A 138 2.14 -6.22 -15.24
N TYR A 139 2.49 -4.93 -15.19
CA TYR A 139 1.47 -3.87 -15.34
C TYR A 139 0.74 -3.97 -16.66
N ASP A 140 1.45 -4.27 -17.76
CA ASP A 140 0.82 -4.49 -19.07
C ASP A 140 -0.10 -5.72 -19.04
N LYS A 141 0.35 -6.83 -18.44
CA LYS A 141 -0.43 -8.07 -18.30
C LYS A 141 -1.73 -7.86 -17.52
N TYR A 142 -1.67 -7.09 -16.42
CA TYR A 142 -2.80 -6.86 -15.51
C TYR A 142 -3.50 -5.52 -15.77
N TRP A 143 -3.21 -4.84 -16.88
CA TRP A 143 -3.60 -3.45 -17.10
C TRP A 143 -5.09 -3.19 -16.91
N ASP A 144 -5.93 -4.10 -17.37
CA ASP A 144 -7.38 -3.96 -17.31
C ASP A 144 -7.94 -3.95 -15.87
N PHE A 145 -7.19 -4.50 -14.90
CA PHE A 145 -7.58 -4.49 -13.47
C PHE A 145 -7.25 -3.18 -12.73
N PHE A 146 -6.58 -2.22 -13.36
CA PHE A 146 -6.24 -0.93 -12.74
C PHE A 146 -7.20 0.21 -13.12
N GLY A 147 -8.17 -0.06 -14.00
CA GLY A 147 -9.06 0.95 -14.56
C GLY A 147 -10.10 1.47 -13.58
N HIS A 148 -10.40 2.77 -13.67
CA HIS A 148 -11.65 3.29 -13.13
C HIS A 148 -12.86 2.70 -13.87
N SER A 149 -13.91 2.41 -13.13
CA SER A 149 -15.20 2.01 -13.70
C SER A 149 -16.34 2.54 -12.84
N ASP A 150 -17.35 3.10 -13.50
CA ASP A 150 -18.57 3.61 -12.88
C ASP A 150 -19.49 2.47 -12.36
N THR A 151 -19.24 1.24 -12.79
CA THR A 151 -20.05 0.06 -12.44
C THR A 151 -19.39 -0.87 -11.41
N MET A 152 -18.12 -0.64 -11.07
CA MET A 152 -17.36 -1.46 -10.11
C MET A 152 -18.02 -1.54 -8.72
N ASN A 153 -18.66 -0.45 -8.27
CA ASN A 153 -19.31 -0.40 -6.97
C ASN A 153 -20.75 -0.95 -6.98
N ILE A 154 -21.27 -1.37 -8.13
CA ILE A 154 -22.64 -1.84 -8.24
C ILE A 154 -22.73 -3.29 -7.76
N VAL A 155 -23.57 -3.53 -6.74
CA VAL A 155 -23.84 -4.87 -6.21
C VAL A 155 -24.60 -5.67 -7.28
N PRO A 156 -24.05 -6.79 -7.81
CA PRO A 156 -24.67 -7.51 -8.91
C PRO A 156 -26.10 -7.98 -8.65
N GLU A 157 -26.40 -8.38 -7.41
CA GLU A 157 -27.70 -8.94 -7.04
C GLU A 157 -28.81 -7.90 -6.92
N THR A 158 -28.49 -6.67 -6.49
CA THR A 158 -29.49 -5.63 -6.18
C THR A 158 -29.44 -4.45 -7.16
N GLY A 159 -28.33 -4.27 -7.88
CA GLY A 159 -28.08 -3.10 -8.73
C GLY A 159 -27.83 -1.82 -7.92
N GLU A 160 -27.69 -1.91 -6.60
CA GLU A 160 -27.42 -0.76 -5.74
C GLU A 160 -25.93 -0.42 -5.73
N ASP A 161 -25.61 0.85 -5.55
CA ASP A 161 -24.23 1.31 -5.35
C ASP A 161 -23.77 1.02 -3.91
N ASN A 162 -22.72 0.20 -3.78
CA ASN A 162 -22.16 -0.23 -2.50
C ASN A 162 -21.58 0.95 -1.70
N GLN A 163 -20.99 1.95 -2.36
CA GLN A 163 -20.44 3.13 -1.68
C GLN A 163 -21.57 3.95 -1.04
N GLU A 164 -22.68 4.16 -1.75
CA GLU A 164 -23.86 4.80 -1.19
C GLU A 164 -24.46 4.01 -0.02
N LEU A 165 -24.53 2.68 -0.14
CA LEU A 165 -25.00 1.81 0.93
C LEU A 165 -24.13 1.91 2.17
N MET A 166 -22.80 1.91 2.01
CA MET A 166 -21.85 2.12 3.11
C MET A 166 -22.05 3.49 3.77
N VAL A 167 -22.18 4.57 2.99
CA VAL A 167 -22.42 5.91 3.54
C VAL A 167 -23.72 5.97 4.33
N LYS A 168 -24.82 5.41 3.78
CA LYS A 168 -26.11 5.31 4.48
C LYS A 168 -25.99 4.51 5.77
N ALA A 169 -25.25 3.41 5.76
CA ALA A 169 -25.00 2.59 6.95
C ALA A 169 -24.16 3.33 8.00
N MET A 170 -23.10 4.04 7.58
CA MET A 170 -22.27 4.86 8.47
C MET A 170 -23.08 5.96 9.15
N GLN A 171 -23.89 6.69 8.38
CA GLN A 171 -24.76 7.75 8.92
C GLN A 171 -25.79 7.20 9.92
N ARG A 172 -26.43 6.07 9.57
CA ARG A 172 -27.43 5.42 10.42
C ARG A 172 -26.83 4.90 11.73
N ASN A 173 -25.60 4.40 11.69
CA ASN A 173 -24.91 3.82 12.84
C ASN A 173 -23.96 4.81 13.53
N TRP A 174 -24.02 6.10 13.18
CA TRP A 174 -23.18 7.12 13.79
C TRP A 174 -23.50 7.26 15.29
N HIS A 175 -22.46 7.28 16.10
CA HIS A 175 -22.57 7.53 17.53
C HIS A 175 -21.46 8.50 17.98
N PRO A 176 -21.72 9.47 18.87
CA PRO A 176 -20.70 10.45 19.31
C PRO A 176 -19.40 9.84 19.86
N SER A 177 -19.43 8.61 20.38
CA SER A 177 -18.20 7.91 20.82
C SER A 177 -17.24 7.58 19.68
N GLN A 178 -17.69 7.65 18.42
CA GLN A 178 -16.88 7.44 17.23
C GLN A 178 -16.14 8.72 16.79
N GLN A 179 -16.43 9.88 17.39
CA GLN A 179 -15.80 11.16 17.01
C GLN A 179 -14.28 11.09 17.10
N LEU A 180 -13.74 10.49 18.18
CA LEU A 180 -12.30 10.34 18.32
C LEU A 180 -11.68 9.53 17.17
N ALA A 181 -12.34 8.45 16.74
CA ALA A 181 -11.86 7.65 15.60
C ALA A 181 -12.00 8.42 14.27
N ALA A 182 -13.08 9.19 14.09
CA ALA A 182 -13.27 10.01 12.91
C ALA A 182 -12.23 11.13 12.79
N ASP A 183 -11.94 11.82 13.89
CA ASP A 183 -10.91 12.86 13.95
C ASP A 183 -9.53 12.27 13.63
N MET A 184 -9.23 11.09 14.20
CA MET A 184 -7.99 10.37 13.90
C MET A 184 -7.90 9.98 12.42
N LEU A 185 -8.96 9.42 11.84
CA LEU A 185 -9.00 9.10 10.41
C LEU A 185 -8.81 10.35 9.56
N HIS A 186 -9.43 11.48 9.91
CA HIS A 186 -9.22 12.73 9.18
C HIS A 186 -7.77 13.20 9.25
N GLU A 187 -7.18 13.20 10.45
CA GLU A 187 -5.80 13.62 10.69
C GLU A 187 -4.80 12.74 9.94
N VAL A 188 -4.96 11.43 9.97
CA VAL A 188 -3.95 10.54 9.37
C VAL A 188 -4.24 10.24 7.91
N TYR A 189 -5.52 10.10 7.52
CA TYR A 189 -5.89 9.54 6.23
C TYR A 189 -6.29 10.60 5.20
N GLU A 190 -7.32 11.39 5.51
CA GLU A 190 -7.97 12.25 4.52
C GLU A 190 -7.04 13.34 3.95
N GLN A 191 -6.21 13.97 4.79
CA GLN A 191 -5.33 15.05 4.33
C GLN A 191 -4.20 14.58 3.40
N PHE A 192 -3.83 13.29 3.43
CA PHE A 192 -2.76 12.74 2.59
C PHE A 192 -3.26 11.96 1.38
N ARG A 193 -4.58 11.73 1.25
CA ARG A 193 -5.16 11.03 0.11
C ARG A 193 -4.74 11.64 -1.23
N THR A 194 -4.84 12.96 -1.38
CA THR A 194 -4.46 13.64 -2.62
C THR A 194 -2.94 13.67 -2.86
N PRO A 195 -2.09 14.01 -1.87
CA PRO A 195 -0.63 13.86 -2.00
C PRO A 195 -0.17 12.45 -2.39
N ILE A 196 -0.81 11.39 -1.87
CA ILE A 196 -0.47 10.00 -2.21
C ILE A 196 -0.79 9.71 -3.67
N LEU A 197 -1.93 10.19 -4.19
CA LEU A 197 -2.26 10.03 -5.62
C LEU A 197 -1.20 10.66 -6.53
N ALA A 198 -0.61 11.79 -6.11
CA ALA A 198 0.45 12.46 -6.86
C ALA A 198 1.76 11.65 -6.92
N SER A 199 1.99 10.75 -5.95
CA SER A 199 3.19 9.89 -5.95
C SER A 199 3.16 8.84 -7.06
N PHE A 200 1.98 8.49 -7.57
CA PHE A 200 1.83 7.48 -8.60
C PHE A 200 2.30 7.98 -9.98
N PRO A 201 2.85 7.10 -10.84
CA PRO A 201 3.15 7.47 -12.22
C PRO A 201 1.90 7.99 -12.94
N GLU A 202 2.08 8.98 -13.82
CA GLU A 202 0.95 9.63 -14.52
C GLU A 202 0.03 8.63 -15.23
N ARG A 203 0.59 7.59 -15.86
CA ARG A 203 -0.21 6.55 -16.53
C ARG A 203 -1.19 5.84 -15.59
N ILE A 204 -0.79 5.63 -14.33
CA ILE A 204 -1.63 4.99 -13.31
C ILE A 204 -2.71 5.96 -12.85
N GLN A 205 -2.36 7.24 -12.64
CA GLN A 205 -3.34 8.28 -12.31
C GLN A 205 -4.41 8.41 -13.41
N ILE A 206 -4.00 8.41 -14.69
CA ILE A 206 -4.92 8.45 -15.83
C ILE A 206 -5.81 7.20 -15.86
N LYS A 207 -5.24 6.01 -15.70
CA LYS A 207 -5.99 4.75 -15.70
C LYS A 207 -6.99 4.67 -14.55
N ALA A 208 -6.65 5.23 -13.39
CA ALA A 208 -7.52 5.42 -12.24
C ALA A 208 -8.57 6.55 -12.42
N GLY A 209 -8.66 7.17 -13.60
CA GLY A 209 -9.72 8.12 -13.94
C GLY A 209 -9.45 9.57 -13.56
N LEU A 210 -8.24 9.92 -13.11
CA LEU A 210 -7.94 11.31 -12.75
C LEU A 210 -7.84 12.20 -14.00
N SER A 211 -8.65 13.26 -14.04
CA SER A 211 -8.56 14.32 -15.04
C SER A 211 -7.27 15.12 -14.94
N GLN A 212 -6.90 15.85 -16.00
CA GLN A 212 -5.72 16.72 -16.00
C GLN A 212 -5.73 17.73 -14.84
N VAL A 213 -6.91 18.28 -14.53
CA VAL A 213 -7.09 19.25 -13.43
C VAL A 213 -6.77 18.58 -12.10
N GLN A 214 -7.38 17.42 -11.82
CA GLN A 214 -7.14 16.67 -10.58
C GLN A 214 -5.67 16.25 -10.42
N ARG A 215 -5.00 15.83 -11.50
CA ARG A 215 -3.56 15.49 -11.45
C ARG A 215 -2.70 16.71 -11.11
N THR A 216 -3.02 17.87 -11.69
CA THR A 216 -2.31 19.13 -11.41
C THR A 216 -2.54 19.57 -9.96
N GLU A 217 -3.77 19.47 -9.46
CA GLU A 217 -4.12 19.75 -8.07
C GLU A 217 -3.41 18.78 -7.10
N ALA A 218 -3.27 17.51 -7.47
CA ALA A 218 -2.58 16.52 -6.66
C ALA A 218 -1.08 16.83 -6.52
N VAL A 219 -0.41 17.21 -7.61
CA VAL A 219 1.01 17.65 -7.56
C VAL A 219 1.14 18.87 -6.64
N LYS A 220 0.26 19.86 -6.80
CA LYS A 220 0.27 21.04 -5.92
C LYS A 220 0.05 20.67 -4.46
N ALA A 221 -0.90 19.78 -4.18
CA ALA A 221 -1.18 19.33 -2.82
C ALA A 221 0.02 18.60 -2.19
N LEU A 222 0.76 17.82 -2.98
CA LEU A 222 2.00 17.20 -2.53
C LEU A 222 3.07 18.25 -2.19
N ASP A 223 3.28 19.24 -3.06
CA ASP A 223 4.25 20.32 -2.82
C ASP A 223 3.89 21.11 -1.54
N ASP A 224 2.62 21.48 -1.37
CA ASP A 224 2.12 22.18 -0.19
C ASP A 224 2.28 21.35 1.09
N ALA A 225 2.18 20.01 0.99
CA ALA A 225 2.29 19.09 2.11
C ALA A 225 3.74 18.78 2.53
N GLN A 226 4.76 19.13 1.76
CA GLN A 226 6.17 18.78 2.04
C GLN A 226 6.65 19.15 3.46
N PRO A 227 6.35 20.34 4.02
CA PRO A 227 6.75 20.66 5.39
C PRO A 227 6.17 19.70 6.44
N LEU A 228 4.88 19.37 6.29
CA LEU A 228 4.20 18.43 7.18
C LEU A 228 4.70 17.00 6.97
N ILE A 229 4.94 16.60 5.72
CA ILE A 229 5.54 15.29 5.39
C ILE A 229 6.88 15.12 6.10
N ARG A 230 7.72 16.16 6.10
CA ARG A 230 9.01 16.17 6.81
C ARG A 230 8.83 16.10 8.33
N GLU A 231 7.86 16.83 8.88
CA GLU A 231 7.56 16.85 10.31
C GLU A 231 7.07 15.48 10.81
N LEU A 232 6.21 14.81 10.04
CA LEU A 232 5.65 13.51 10.43
C LEU A 232 6.69 12.39 10.47
N GLN A 233 7.82 12.57 9.78
CA GLN A 233 8.95 11.64 9.80
C GLN A 233 9.88 11.85 11.00
N GLN A 234 9.67 12.90 11.82
CA GLN A 234 10.45 13.08 13.05
C GLN A 234 10.10 11.97 14.06
N PRO A 235 11.06 11.51 14.89
CA PRO A 235 10.86 10.35 15.77
C PRO A 235 9.64 10.45 16.70
N GLU A 236 9.32 11.65 17.20
CA GLU A 236 8.17 11.86 18.08
C GLU A 236 6.84 11.76 17.31
N SER A 237 6.76 12.41 16.16
CA SER A 237 5.60 12.38 15.26
C SER A 237 5.33 10.98 14.75
N GLU A 238 6.37 10.32 14.21
CA GLU A 238 6.29 8.96 13.71
C GLU A 238 5.79 7.99 14.80
N ARG A 239 6.37 8.08 16.01
CA ARG A 239 5.95 7.24 17.14
C ARG A 239 4.50 7.51 17.55
N ARG A 240 4.03 8.75 17.47
CA ARG A 240 2.63 9.09 17.71
C ARG A 240 1.72 8.43 16.67
N ILE A 241 2.04 8.55 15.37
CA ILE A 241 1.27 7.92 14.29
C ILE A 241 1.27 6.39 14.46
N MET A 242 2.42 5.77 14.73
CA MET A 242 2.50 4.33 14.95
C MET A 242 1.60 3.85 16.10
N ARG A 243 1.57 4.59 17.23
CA ARG A 243 0.68 4.24 18.35
C ARG A 243 -0.80 4.33 17.99
N MET A 244 -1.14 5.28 17.13
CA MET A 244 -2.51 5.46 16.67
C MET A 244 -2.95 4.36 15.69
N MET A 245 -2.04 3.88 14.83
CA MET A 245 -2.44 3.09 13.67
C MET A 245 -1.97 1.63 13.67
N TRP A 246 -0.77 1.35 14.17
CA TRP A 246 -0.13 0.04 14.09
C TRP A 246 -0.41 -0.80 15.35
N GLY A 247 -0.60 -0.16 16.50
CA GLY A 247 -0.73 -0.83 17.79
C GLY A 247 0.63 -1.31 18.37
N PRO A 248 0.65 -1.78 19.62
CA PRO A 248 1.88 -2.05 20.35
C PRO A 248 2.73 -3.17 19.75
N ASP A 249 2.11 -4.26 19.27
CA ASP A 249 2.83 -5.42 18.75
C ASP A 249 3.55 -5.10 17.44
N ALA A 250 2.91 -4.36 16.54
CA ALA A 250 3.51 -3.91 15.29
C ALA A 250 4.66 -2.91 15.53
N ILE A 251 4.52 -2.00 16.51
CA ILE A 251 5.63 -1.11 16.92
C ILE A 251 6.83 -1.95 17.35
N MET A 252 6.62 -2.97 18.19
CA MET A 252 7.71 -3.85 18.63
C MET A 252 8.39 -4.57 17.45
N LEU A 253 7.60 -5.05 16.48
CA LEU A 253 8.14 -5.68 15.28
C LEU A 253 8.96 -4.71 14.43
N ILE A 254 8.46 -3.49 14.19
CA ILE A 254 9.17 -2.45 13.43
C ILE A 254 10.47 -2.06 14.14
N GLU A 255 10.44 -1.78 15.45
CA GLU A 255 11.63 -1.40 16.23
C GLU A 255 12.66 -2.54 16.26
N SER A 256 12.22 -3.79 16.41
CA SER A 256 13.08 -4.98 16.34
C SER A 256 13.73 -5.13 14.96
N ALA A 257 12.95 -5.00 13.89
CA ALA A 257 13.46 -5.07 12.52
C ALA A 257 14.48 -3.95 12.22
N ARG A 258 14.25 -2.73 12.72
CA ARG A 258 15.21 -1.61 12.64
C ARG A 258 16.52 -1.91 13.35
N GLU A 259 16.46 -2.51 14.54
CA GLU A 259 17.67 -2.91 15.28
C GLU A 259 18.45 -4.00 14.53
N LEU A 260 17.76 -5.02 14.01
CA LEU A 260 18.40 -6.07 13.21
C LEU A 260 19.02 -5.52 11.93
N HIS A 261 18.32 -4.64 11.23
CA HIS A 261 18.82 -3.99 10.02
C HIS A 261 20.08 -3.16 10.32
N ARG A 262 20.07 -2.35 11.40
CA ARG A 262 21.25 -1.59 11.84
C ARG A 262 22.43 -2.48 12.21
N ARG A 263 22.20 -3.66 12.78
CA ARG A 263 23.28 -4.63 13.09
C ARG A 263 23.84 -5.33 11.85
N ALA A 264 23.03 -5.51 10.81
CA ALA A 264 23.46 -6.12 9.55
C ALA A 264 24.26 -5.16 8.65
N LEU A 265 23.96 -3.85 8.69
CA LEU A 265 24.63 -2.82 7.90
C LEU A 265 26.18 -2.76 8.06
N PRO A 266 26.79 -2.88 9.26
CA PRO A 266 28.25 -2.89 9.41
C PRO A 266 28.98 -4.05 8.69
N TRP A 267 28.24 -5.08 8.25
CA TRP A 267 28.79 -6.29 7.63
C TRP A 267 28.49 -6.38 6.12
N LEU A 268 27.74 -5.42 5.57
CA LEU A 268 27.54 -5.32 4.13
C LEU A 268 28.76 -4.60 3.54
N PRO A 269 29.49 -5.20 2.58
CA PRO A 269 30.58 -4.51 1.92
C PRO A 269 30.00 -3.25 1.28
N THR A 270 30.54 -2.09 1.64
CA THR A 270 30.29 -0.83 0.94
C THR A 270 30.67 -1.03 -0.53
N SER A 271 29.67 -1.16 -1.39
CA SER A 271 29.82 -1.16 -2.85
C SER A 271 30.22 0.22 -3.34
#